data_AF-A0A2P2I9V8-F1
#
_entry.id   AF-A0A2P2I9V8-F1
#
_cell.length_a   1.000
_cell.length_b   1.000
_cell.length_c   1.000
_cell.angle_alpha   90.00
_cell.angle_beta   90.00
_cell.angle_gamma   90.00
#
_symmetry.space_group_name_H-M   'P 1'
#
loop_
_entity.id
_entity.type
_entity.pdbx_description
1 polymer ?
#
loop_
_entity_poly.entity_id
_entity_poly.type
_entity_poly.pdbx_seq_one_letter_code
_entity_poly.pdbx_strand_id
1 'polypeptide(L)'
;LSPGGNHIVRKSKESSVTVPDVPSFQSLIDAADKAVSDGSTFEMHDFERACGIPERMFLPKGQKNGMEFALILAITDGSIDFVHSDPDSEHGGTHSHCGAHGETYPDKRPMGFPLDRSIPDRRVLDETTNIKLTHVRVFHDEHEHDGSHDH
;
A
#
# COMPACT_ATOMS: atom_id res chain seq x y z
N LEU A 1 -20.08 3.05 -2.36
CA LEU A 1 -20.15 4.06 -3.46
C LEU A 1 -21.60 4.51 -3.58
N SER A 2 -21.83 5.81 -3.76
CA SER A 2 -23.19 6.33 -3.90
C SER A 2 -23.71 6.11 -5.33
N PRO A 3 -25.03 6.00 -5.55
CA PRO A 3 -25.58 5.93 -6.90
C PRO A 3 -25.16 7.14 -7.75
N GLY A 4 -24.72 6.88 -8.99
CA GLY A 4 -24.27 7.91 -9.93
C GLY A 4 -22.75 8.00 -10.08
N GLY A 5 -22.27 9.18 -10.51
CA GLY A 5 -20.84 9.44 -10.69
C GLY A 5 -20.10 9.53 -9.36
N ASN A 6 -19.02 8.78 -9.22
CA ASN A 6 -18.14 8.81 -8.04
C ASN A 6 -16.71 9.15 -8.50
N HIS A 7 -15.98 9.91 -7.69
CA HIS A 7 -14.55 10.17 -7.90
C HIS A 7 -13.78 9.74 -6.65
N ILE A 8 -12.89 8.76 -6.82
CA ILE A 8 -12.12 8.18 -5.72
C ILE A 8 -10.67 8.63 -5.88
N VAL A 9 -10.12 9.22 -4.82
CA VAL A 9 -8.71 9.64 -4.75
C VAL A 9 -8.07 8.88 -3.61
N ARG A 10 -6.91 8.28 -3.87
CA ARG A 10 -6.09 7.60 -2.85
C ARG A 10 -4.64 8.03 -3.03
N LYS A 11 -3.99 8.42 -1.94
CA LYS A 11 -2.57 8.81 -1.96
C LYS A 11 -1.71 7.54 -1.97
N SER A 12 -0.53 7.59 -2.59
CA SER A 12 0.45 6.50 -2.53
C SER A 12 0.83 6.13 -1.09
N LYS A 13 0.89 7.13 -0.20
CA LYS A 13 1.16 6.99 1.23
C LYS A 13 0.10 6.19 2.00
N GLU A 14 -1.09 6.03 1.43
CA GLU A 14 -2.21 5.28 2.01
C GLU A 14 -2.26 3.85 1.45
N SER A 15 -1.18 3.37 0.83
CA SER A 15 -1.08 2.01 0.29
C SER A 15 -1.12 0.98 1.41
N SER A 16 -1.92 -0.07 1.25
CA SER A 16 -2.08 -1.18 2.20
C SER A 16 -0.94 -2.22 2.14
N VAL A 17 0.09 -1.93 1.32
CA VAL A 17 1.22 -2.81 1.04
C VAL A 17 2.49 -2.27 1.69
N THR A 18 2.56 -0.96 1.94
CA THR A 18 3.80 -0.27 2.28
C THR A 18 3.86 0.16 3.74
N VAL A 19 5.08 0.26 4.27
CA VAL A 19 5.38 0.86 5.57
C VAL A 19 6.34 2.03 5.41
N PRO A 20 6.26 3.06 6.28
CA PRO A 20 7.30 4.08 6.34
C PRO A 20 8.64 3.47 6.80
N ASP A 21 9.74 4.20 6.60
CA ASP A 21 11.03 3.78 7.13
C ASP A 21 11.00 3.77 8.67
N VAL A 22 11.57 2.73 9.26
CA VAL A 22 11.58 2.55 10.73
C VAL A 22 12.44 3.63 11.38
N PRO A 23 11.99 4.26 12.49
CA PRO A 23 12.77 5.24 13.21
C PRO A 23 14.10 4.65 13.70
N SER A 24 15.12 5.51 13.83
CA SER A 24 16.38 5.09 14.43
C SER A 24 16.16 4.64 15.88
N PHE A 25 17.02 3.75 16.37
CA PHE A 25 16.95 3.30 17.76
C PHE A 25 17.06 4.47 18.76
N GLN A 26 17.89 5.48 18.45
CA GLN A 26 18.00 6.68 19.28
C GLN A 26 16.69 7.46 19.32
N SER A 27 16.01 7.60 18.18
CA SER A 27 14.70 8.27 18.12
C SER A 27 13.64 7.56 18.96
N LEU A 28 13.69 6.23 19.04
CA LEU A 28 12.79 5.45 19.90
C LEU A 28 13.09 5.70 21.38
N ILE A 29 14.37 5.71 21.77
CA ILE A 29 14.82 6.02 23.13
C ILE A 29 14.36 7.43 23.52
N ASP A 30 14.66 8.42 22.70
CA ASP A 30 14.36 9.83 22.99
C ASP A 30 12.84 10.04 23.17
N ALA A 31 12.03 9.40 22.34
CA ALA A 31 10.57 9.47 22.44
C ALA A 31 10.03 8.78 23.70
N ALA A 32 10.59 7.63 24.08
CA ALA A 32 10.21 6.92 25.30
C ALA A 32 10.62 7.71 26.55
N ASP A 33 11.86 8.20 26.61
CA ASP A 33 12.38 8.99 27.72
C ASP A 33 11.57 10.30 27.90
N LYS A 34 11.23 10.96 26.78
CA LYS A 34 10.38 12.14 26.80
C LYS A 34 9.02 11.83 27.43
N ALA A 35 8.31 10.81 26.94
CA ALA A 35 7.00 10.42 27.44
C ALA A 35 7.00 10.10 28.96
N VAL A 36 8.06 9.44 29.43
CA VAL A 36 8.25 9.18 30.87
C VAL A 36 8.48 10.48 31.66
N SER A 37 9.29 11.39 31.12
CA SER A 37 9.69 12.62 31.82
C SER A 37 8.58 13.66 31.96
N ASP A 38 7.71 13.78 30.94
CA ASP A 38 6.63 14.77 30.90
C ASP A 38 5.26 14.17 31.27
N GLY A 39 5.20 12.85 31.48
CA GLY A 39 3.97 12.12 31.78
C GLY A 39 3.00 12.04 30.60
N SER A 40 3.48 12.23 29.37
CA SER A 40 2.69 12.08 28.15
C SER A 40 2.63 10.64 27.64
N THR A 41 1.80 10.40 26.63
CA THR A 41 1.70 9.10 25.95
C THR A 41 2.82 8.93 24.92
N PHE A 42 3.29 7.69 24.75
CA PHE A 42 4.24 7.35 23.70
C PHE A 42 3.50 7.23 22.36
N GLU A 43 3.65 8.23 21.50
CA GLU A 43 2.96 8.34 20.22
C GLU A 43 3.88 7.92 19.06
N MET A 44 3.83 6.64 18.66
CA MET A 44 4.53 6.11 17.47
C MET A 44 3.67 5.10 16.70
N HIS A 45 2.38 5.39 16.60
CA HIS A 45 1.37 4.52 15.97
C HIS A 45 1.73 4.12 14.52
N ASP A 46 2.31 5.05 13.75
CA ASP A 46 2.74 4.81 12.37
C ASP A 46 3.83 3.73 12.23
N PHE A 47 4.55 3.43 13.31
CA PHE A 47 5.69 2.51 13.33
C PHE A 47 5.44 1.23 14.13
N GLU A 48 4.19 0.98 14.54
CA GLU A 48 3.82 -0.24 15.29
C GLU A 48 4.05 -1.52 14.47
N ARG A 49 4.09 -1.42 13.14
CA ARG A 49 4.29 -2.56 12.24
C ARG A 49 5.56 -2.38 11.43
N ALA A 50 6.47 -3.37 11.55
CA ALA A 50 7.66 -3.46 10.71
C ALA A 50 7.47 -4.34 9.46
N CYS A 51 6.34 -5.04 9.34
CA CYS A 51 6.03 -5.85 8.16
C CYS A 51 5.37 -4.99 7.08
N GLY A 52 5.99 -4.94 5.90
CA GLY A 52 5.48 -4.31 4.69
C GLY A 52 6.61 -4.02 3.71
N ILE A 53 6.26 -3.59 2.51
CA ILE A 53 7.25 -3.07 1.55
C ILE A 53 7.65 -1.66 1.99
N PRO A 54 8.94 -1.31 2.08
CA PRO A 54 9.32 0.06 2.37
C PRO A 54 8.71 1.04 1.35
N GLU A 55 8.09 2.13 1.81
CA GLU A 55 7.34 3.10 0.97
C GLU A 55 8.21 3.61 -0.20
N ARG A 56 9.49 3.89 0.08
CA ARG A 56 10.49 4.31 -0.91
C ARG A 56 10.82 3.26 -1.99
N MET A 57 10.33 2.03 -1.86
CA MET A 57 10.47 0.94 -2.84
C MET A 57 9.12 0.52 -3.44
N PHE A 58 8.08 1.35 -3.30
CA PHE A 58 6.75 1.00 -3.79
C PHE A 58 6.67 0.88 -5.32
N LEU A 59 7.41 1.74 -6.03
CA LEU A 59 7.49 1.70 -7.48
C LEU A 59 8.74 0.97 -7.96
N PRO A 60 8.67 0.23 -9.07
CA PRO A 60 9.86 -0.29 -9.72
C PRO A 60 10.75 0.88 -10.17
N LYS A 61 12.06 0.65 -10.25
CA LYS A 61 13.05 1.68 -10.62
C LYS A 61 12.70 2.45 -11.90
N GLY A 62 12.20 1.76 -12.92
CA GLY A 62 11.95 2.35 -14.24
C GLY A 62 13.23 2.61 -15.05
N GLN A 63 13.15 3.51 -16.04
CA GLN A 63 14.27 3.90 -16.91
C GLN A 63 14.27 5.42 -17.12
N LYS A 64 15.42 6.01 -17.49
CA LYS A 64 15.52 7.46 -17.74
C LYS A 64 14.55 7.98 -18.79
N ASN A 65 14.39 7.23 -19.88
CA ASN A 65 13.49 7.55 -20.98
C ASN A 65 12.03 7.12 -20.71
N GLY A 66 11.73 6.65 -19.50
CA GLY A 66 10.43 6.12 -19.11
C GLY A 66 10.29 4.65 -19.48
N MET A 67 9.90 3.86 -18.49
CA MET A 67 9.52 2.46 -18.68
C MET A 67 8.01 2.34 -18.58
N GLU A 68 7.38 1.69 -19.57
CA GLU A 68 5.93 1.53 -19.62
C GLU A 68 5.47 0.36 -18.74
N PHE A 69 4.40 0.59 -17.98
CA PHE A 69 3.74 -0.40 -17.13
C PHE A 69 2.23 -0.38 -17.37
N ALA A 70 1.59 -1.54 -17.24
CA ALA A 70 0.14 -1.64 -17.17
C ALA A 70 -0.31 -1.45 -15.71
N LEU A 71 -1.06 -0.37 -15.45
CA LEU A 71 -1.77 -0.16 -14.20
C LEU A 71 -3.17 -0.78 -14.32
N ILE A 72 -3.47 -1.74 -13.45
CA ILE A 72 -4.76 -2.43 -13.41
C ILE A 72 -5.50 -2.04 -12.14
N LEU A 73 -6.77 -1.67 -12.29
CA LEU A 73 -7.71 -1.42 -11.21
C LEU A 73 -8.88 -2.39 -11.34
N ALA A 74 -9.19 -3.13 -10.29
CA ALA A 74 -10.39 -3.96 -10.18
C ALA A 74 -11.21 -3.48 -8.99
N ILE A 75 -12.50 -3.21 -9.20
CA ILE A 75 -13.44 -2.84 -8.13
C ILE A 75 -14.36 -4.03 -7.91
N THR A 76 -14.34 -4.58 -6.71
CA THR A 76 -15.16 -5.72 -6.31
C THR A 76 -16.21 -5.32 -5.28
N ASP A 77 -17.17 -6.22 -5.03
CA ASP A 77 -18.21 -5.99 -4.05
C ASP A 77 -17.67 -6.26 -2.64
N GLY A 78 -17.36 -5.18 -1.91
CA GLY A 78 -16.84 -5.27 -0.55
C GLY A 78 -17.74 -6.03 0.42
N SER A 79 -19.07 -6.09 0.19
CA SER A 79 -19.99 -6.79 1.09
C SER A 79 -19.80 -8.32 1.08
N ILE A 80 -19.29 -8.85 -0.03
CA ILE A 80 -18.97 -10.28 -0.17
C ILE A 80 -17.50 -10.57 0.12
N ASP A 81 -16.62 -9.60 -0.12
CA ASP A 81 -15.18 -9.76 0.08
C ASP A 81 -14.79 -9.65 1.56
N PHE A 82 -15.47 -8.80 2.32
CA PHE A 82 -15.12 -8.48 3.70
C PHE A 82 -15.39 -9.63 4.69
N VAL A 83 -14.44 -9.92 5.58
CA VAL A 83 -14.55 -11.01 6.58
C VAL A 83 -15.31 -10.60 7.84
N HIS A 84 -15.14 -9.36 8.32
CA HIS A 84 -15.70 -8.93 9.59
C HIS A 84 -17.10 -8.29 9.41
N SER A 85 -17.80 -7.95 10.50
CA SER A 85 -19.09 -7.25 10.41
C SER A 85 -18.94 -5.73 10.34
N ASP A 86 -17.76 -5.21 10.69
CA ASP A 86 -17.46 -3.78 10.71
C ASP A 86 -16.52 -3.41 9.55
N PRO A 87 -17.03 -2.91 8.42
CA PRO A 87 -16.23 -2.56 7.24
C PRO A 87 -15.30 -1.36 7.45
N ASP A 88 -15.47 -0.61 8.55
CA ASP A 88 -14.69 0.60 8.87
C ASP A 88 -13.54 0.30 9.84
N SER A 89 -13.36 -0.96 10.26
CA SER A 89 -12.24 -1.34 11.11
C SER A 89 -10.91 -1.14 10.36
N GLU A 90 -10.08 -0.24 10.88
CA GLU A 90 -8.77 0.05 10.31
C GLU A 90 -7.86 -1.19 10.43
N HIS A 91 -7.73 -2.00 9.37
CA HIS A 91 -6.93 -3.24 9.38
C HIS A 91 -5.41 -3.02 9.48
N GLY A 92 -4.98 -1.79 9.78
CA GLY A 92 -3.61 -1.32 9.68
C GLY A 92 -3.16 -1.15 8.22
N GLY A 93 -2.19 -0.26 8.03
CA GLY A 93 -1.67 0.13 6.70
C GLY A 93 -0.95 -0.96 5.89
N THR A 94 -0.94 -2.22 6.33
CA THR A 94 -0.08 -3.27 5.74
C THR A 94 -0.77 -4.61 5.47
N HIS A 95 -2.10 -4.64 5.57
CA HIS A 95 -2.87 -5.88 5.54
C HIS A 95 -2.75 -6.68 4.24
N SER A 96 -2.44 -6.05 3.10
CA SER A 96 -2.35 -6.75 1.81
C SER A 96 -1.26 -7.83 1.77
N HIS A 97 -0.14 -7.64 2.48
CA HIS A 97 0.94 -8.64 2.56
C HIS A 97 1.18 -9.19 3.97
N CYS A 98 0.76 -8.45 5.00
CA CYS A 98 1.06 -8.78 6.40
C CYS A 98 -0.18 -9.14 7.22
N GLY A 99 -1.38 -9.08 6.63
CA GLY A 99 -2.62 -9.31 7.33
C GLY A 99 -2.93 -8.26 8.41
N ALA A 100 -3.94 -8.55 9.22
CA ALA A 100 -4.31 -7.73 10.37
C ALA A 100 -3.86 -8.43 11.67
N HIS A 101 -3.24 -7.66 12.57
CA HIS A 101 -2.64 -8.22 13.79
C HIS A 101 -3.72 -8.80 14.72
N GLY A 102 -3.63 -10.09 15.03
CA GLY A 102 -4.58 -10.77 15.91
C GLY A 102 -5.96 -11.02 15.28
N GLU A 103 -6.12 -10.72 13.99
CA GLU A 103 -7.37 -10.83 13.27
C GLU A 103 -7.27 -11.84 12.11
N THR A 104 -8.41 -12.21 11.55
CA THR A 104 -8.42 -12.98 10.29
C THR A 104 -8.03 -12.07 9.14
N TYR A 105 -7.41 -12.61 8.10
CA TYR A 105 -7.10 -11.84 6.90
C TYR A 105 -8.39 -11.19 6.35
N PRO A 106 -8.42 -9.87 6.09
CA PRO A 106 -9.68 -9.12 5.98
C PRO A 106 -10.43 -9.28 4.65
N ASP A 107 -9.86 -10.01 3.69
CA ASP A 107 -10.43 -10.24 2.35
C ASP A 107 -10.59 -11.76 2.08
N LYS A 108 -11.81 -12.20 1.77
CA LYS A 108 -12.17 -13.59 1.46
C LYS A 108 -11.65 -14.04 0.09
N ARG A 109 -11.23 -13.13 -0.79
CA ARG A 109 -10.72 -13.47 -2.11
C ARG A 109 -9.38 -14.20 -2.01
N PRO A 110 -9.06 -15.05 -2.99
CA PRO A 110 -7.71 -15.56 -3.14
C PRO A 110 -6.72 -14.40 -3.24
N MET A 111 -5.58 -14.50 -2.54
CA MET A 111 -4.50 -13.52 -2.68
C MET A 111 -4.08 -13.42 -4.15
N GLY A 112 -4.08 -12.20 -4.70
CA GLY A 112 -3.79 -11.93 -6.10
C GLY A 112 -5.00 -11.85 -7.02
N PHE A 113 -6.23 -12.05 -6.52
CA PHE A 113 -7.45 -11.85 -7.31
C PHE A 113 -7.51 -10.43 -7.91
N PRO A 114 -7.95 -10.26 -9.17
CA PRO A 114 -8.44 -11.26 -10.13
C PRO A 114 -7.34 -11.89 -11.02
N LEU A 115 -6.07 -11.66 -10.73
CA LEU A 115 -4.92 -12.11 -11.53
C LEU A 115 -4.29 -13.42 -11.00
N ASP A 116 -4.91 -14.06 -10.00
CA ASP A 116 -4.47 -15.32 -9.42
C ASP A 116 -4.60 -16.52 -10.38
N ARG A 117 -5.38 -16.36 -11.46
CA ARG A 117 -5.67 -17.43 -12.44
C ARG A 117 -5.25 -17.03 -13.84
N SER A 118 -5.06 -18.05 -14.69
CA SER A 118 -4.79 -17.84 -16.10
C SER A 118 -5.95 -17.13 -16.81
N ILE A 119 -5.63 -16.05 -17.53
CA ILE A 119 -6.56 -15.29 -18.35
C ILE A 119 -6.15 -15.51 -19.81
N PRO A 120 -6.65 -16.58 -20.48
CA PRO A 120 -6.25 -16.90 -21.85
C PRO A 120 -6.81 -15.91 -22.87
N ASP A 121 -7.88 -15.19 -22.50
CA ASP A 121 -8.57 -14.25 -23.37
C ASP A 121 -8.55 -12.85 -22.77
N ARG A 122 -7.84 -11.94 -23.44
CA ARG A 122 -7.68 -10.55 -23.00
C ARG A 122 -9.02 -9.80 -22.91
N ARG A 123 -10.03 -10.21 -23.70
CA ARG A 123 -11.37 -9.61 -23.67
C ARG A 123 -11.99 -9.64 -22.27
N VAL A 124 -11.61 -10.60 -21.44
CA VAL A 124 -12.03 -10.66 -20.03
C VAL A 124 -11.60 -9.40 -19.27
N LEU A 125 -10.38 -8.89 -19.49
CA LEU A 125 -9.92 -7.67 -18.83
C LEU A 125 -10.50 -6.41 -19.49
N ASP A 126 -10.67 -6.43 -20.80
CA ASP A 126 -11.07 -5.25 -21.58
C ASP A 126 -12.60 -4.99 -21.55
N GLU A 127 -13.43 -6.04 -21.46
CA GLU A 127 -14.90 -5.96 -21.50
C GLU A 127 -15.55 -5.97 -20.10
N THR A 128 -14.83 -6.36 -19.05
CA THR A 128 -15.34 -6.35 -17.68
C THR A 128 -15.44 -4.91 -17.16
N THR A 129 -16.66 -4.46 -16.88
CA THR A 129 -16.97 -3.04 -16.61
C THR A 129 -16.37 -2.49 -15.32
N ASN A 130 -16.05 -3.36 -14.36
CA ASN A 130 -15.45 -3.02 -13.08
C ASN A 130 -13.93 -3.32 -13.03
N ILE A 131 -13.31 -3.63 -14.17
CA ILE A 131 -11.86 -3.75 -14.32
C ILE A 131 -11.40 -2.70 -15.34
N LYS A 132 -10.29 -2.03 -15.06
CA LYS A 132 -9.66 -1.09 -15.97
C LYS A 132 -8.17 -1.30 -16.02
N LEU A 133 -7.64 -1.44 -17.24
CA LEU A 133 -6.21 -1.39 -17.52
C LEU A 133 -5.89 -0.05 -18.19
N THR A 134 -4.83 0.60 -17.73
CA THR A 134 -4.27 1.80 -18.35
C THR A 134 -2.75 1.71 -18.41
N HIS A 135 -2.13 2.34 -19.39
CA HIS A 135 -0.67 2.38 -19.51
C HIS A 135 -0.12 3.62 -18.80
N VAL A 136 0.89 3.42 -17.96
CA VAL A 136 1.61 4.48 -17.24
C VAL A 136 3.10 4.36 -17.52
N ARG A 137 3.85 5.44 -17.28
CA ARG A 137 5.31 5.44 -17.43
C ARG A 137 5.98 5.80 -16.12
N VAL A 138 7.01 5.04 -15.76
CA VAL A 138 7.86 5.31 -14.60
C VAL A 138 9.24 5.74 -15.09
N PHE A 139 9.68 6.90 -14.60
CA PHE A 139 10.95 7.52 -14.96
C PHE A 139 11.93 7.39 -13.81
N HIS A 140 13.18 7.02 -14.12
CA HIS A 140 14.26 7.02 -13.14
C HIS A 140 15.12 8.27 -13.32
N ASP A 141 15.28 9.06 -12.26
CA ASP A 141 16.28 10.13 -12.20
C ASP A 141 17.59 9.60 -11.60
N GLU A 142 18.70 9.75 -12.32
CA GLU A 142 20.02 9.33 -11.84
C GLU A 142 20.76 10.42 -11.05
N HIS A 143 20.29 11.68 -11.11
CA HIS A 143 20.98 12.79 -10.47
C HIS A 143 20.95 12.76 -8.93
N GLU A 144 20.15 11.88 -8.32
CA GLU A 144 20.10 11.70 -6.86
C GLU A 144 21.22 10.79 -6.31
N HIS A 145 21.96 10.06 -7.15
CA HIS A 145 22.96 9.08 -6.68
C HIS A 145 24.37 9.64 -6.40
N ASP A 146 24.70 10.85 -6.85
CA ASP A 146 26.07 11.42 -6.77
C ASP A 146 26.33 12.29 -5.52
N GLY A 147 25.39 12.38 -4.57
CA GLY A 147 25.45 13.33 -3.46
C GLY A 147 25.91 12.82 -2.09
N SER A 148 26.23 11.53 -1.90
CA SER A 148 26.34 10.95 -0.55
C SER A 148 27.58 10.10 -0.25
N HIS A 149 28.66 10.20 -1.04
CA HIS A 149 29.94 9.52 -0.75
C HIS A 149 31.07 10.51 -0.46
N ASP A 150 30.84 11.45 0.46
CA ASP A 150 31.93 12.26 1.02
C ASP A 150 31.61 12.70 2.45
N HIS A 151 31.65 11.76 3.41
CA HIS A 151 31.81 12.02 4.84
C HIS A 151 32.55 10.85 5.52
#